data_AF-A0AA41FZW2-F1
#
_entry.id   AF-A0AA41FZW2-F1
#
_cell.length_a   1.000
_cell.length_b   1.000
_cell.length_c   1.000
_cell.angle_alpha   90.00
_cell.angle_beta   90.00
_cell.angle_gamma   90.00
#
_symmetry.space_group_name_H-M   'P 1'
#
loop_
_entity.id
_entity.type
_entity.pdbx_description
1 polymer ?
#
loop_
_entity_poly.entity_id
_entity_poly.type
_entity_poly.pdbx_seq_one_letter_code
_entity_poly.pdbx_strand_id
1 'polypeptide(L)' 'MSRSVSEKLGEGWRMMCPENHHTLEDQVGPTVYCEQCNCAYRYDDLIDKAELGSGKRGYRH' A
#
# COMPACT_ATOMS: atom_id res chain seq x y z
N MET A 1 6.46 13.11 -13.81
CA MET A 1 5.91 13.48 -12.49
C MET A 1 5.51 12.18 -11.81
N SER A 2 6.31 11.69 -10.87
CA SER A 2 6.04 10.50 -10.05
C SER A 2 4.81 10.77 -9.18
N ARG A 3 3.77 9.93 -9.30
CA ARG A 3 2.54 10.05 -8.50
C ARG A 3 2.87 9.90 -7.02
N SER A 4 2.36 10.80 -6.19
CA SER A 4 2.56 10.78 -4.74
C SER A 4 1.82 9.61 -4.11
N VAL A 5 2.32 9.03 -3.01
CA VAL A 5 1.67 7.89 -2.35
C VAL A 5 0.22 8.21 -1.94
N SER A 6 -0.06 9.46 -1.60
CA SER A 6 -1.40 9.99 -1.36
C SER A 6 -2.36 9.76 -2.54
N GLU A 7 -1.89 9.85 -3.79
CA GLU A 7 -2.70 9.54 -4.98
C GLU A 7 -2.96 8.03 -5.12
N LYS A 8 -2.01 7.18 -4.72
CA LYS A 8 -2.19 5.72 -4.69
C LYS A 8 -3.16 5.28 -3.61
N LEU A 9 -3.19 5.97 -2.47
CA LEU A 9 -4.16 5.73 -1.39
C LEU A 9 -5.59 6.15 -1.79
N GLY A 10 -5.74 7.10 -2.72
CA GLY A 10 -7.03 7.39 -3.36
C GLY A 10 -7.61 6.19 -4.11
N GLU A 11 -6.76 5.28 -4.59
CA GLU A 11 -7.16 3.97 -5.10
C GLU A 11 -7.24 2.97 -3.92
N GLY A 12 -8.19 3.15 -3.00
CA GLY A 12 -8.28 2.40 -1.72
C GLY A 12 -8.34 0.86 -1.80
N TRP A 13 -8.44 0.28 -3.01
CA TRP A 13 -8.34 -1.16 -3.27
C TRP A 13 -6.91 -1.63 -3.61
N ARG A 14 -6.00 -0.70 -3.90
CA ARG A 14 -4.66 -0.94 -4.42
C ARG A 14 -3.64 -1.19 -3.32
N MET A 15 -3.65 -0.39 -2.27
CA MET A 15 -2.69 -0.49 -1.17
C MET A 15 -3.29 -1.34 -0.03
N MET A 16 -2.46 -2.14 0.62
CA MET A 16 -2.81 -2.92 1.81
C MET A 16 -1.72 -2.79 2.88
N CYS A 17 -2.09 -2.90 4.15
CA CYS A 17 -1.08 -3.09 5.20
C CYS A 17 -0.44 -4.49 5.08
N PRO A 18 0.66 -4.76 5.81
CA PRO A 18 1.28 -6.10 5.86
C PRO A 18 0.32 -7.24 6.23
N GLU A 19 -0.72 -6.92 7.01
CA GLU A 19 -1.78 -7.86 7.40
C GLU A 19 -2.90 -8.00 6.34
N ASN A 20 -2.73 -7.41 5.15
CA ASN A 20 -3.66 -7.45 4.02
C ASN A 20 -5.00 -6.70 4.22
N HIS A 21 -5.05 -5.71 5.12
CA HIS A 21 -6.23 -4.85 5.27
C HIS A 21 -6.18 -3.64 4.32
N HIS A 22 -7.35 -3.28 3.78
CA HIS A 22 -7.53 -2.16 2.86
C HIS A 22 -7.98 -0.86 3.53
N THR A 23 -8.43 -0.92 4.78
CA THR A 23 -8.87 0.24 5.57
C THR A 23 -7.65 0.99 6.08
N LEU A 24 -7.03 1.72 5.16
CA LEU A 24 -5.83 2.53 5.38
C LEU A 24 -6.22 4.02 5.31
N GLU A 25 -5.90 4.77 6.35
CA GLU A 25 -6.09 6.20 6.44
C GLU A 25 -4.75 6.93 6.32
N ASP A 26 -4.65 7.84 5.37
CA ASP A 26 -3.47 8.67 5.21
C ASP A 26 -3.26 9.56 6.44
N GLN A 27 -2.09 9.46 7.06
CA GLN A 27 -1.71 10.37 8.13
C GLN A 27 -0.80 11.45 7.55
N VAL A 28 -0.82 12.65 8.15
CA VAL A 28 0.06 13.76 7.72
C VAL A 28 1.52 13.35 7.95
N GLY A 29 2.18 12.82 6.91
CA GLY A 29 3.55 12.30 6.99
C GLY A 29 3.82 11.11 6.05
N PRO A 30 4.92 10.37 6.25
CA PRO A 30 5.30 9.23 5.40
C PRO A 30 4.66 7.90 5.84
N THR A 31 3.54 7.96 6.54
CA THR A 31 2.90 6.81 7.20
C THR A 31 1.41 6.78 6.93
N VAL A 32 0.87 5.57 6.86
CA VAL A 32 -0.57 5.32 6.79
C VAL A 32 -1.02 4.60 8.06
N TYR A 33 -2.20 4.90 8.54
CA TYR A 33 -2.80 4.22 9.68
C TYR A 33 -3.75 3.13 9.19
N CYS A 34 -3.62 1.92 9.73
CA CYS A 34 -4.58 0.86 9.46
C CYS A 34 -5.60 0.78 10.61
N GLU A 35 -6.88 0.99 10.31
CA GLU A 35 -7.95 0.95 11.33
C GLU A 35 -8.16 -0.46 11.90
N GLN A 36 -7.92 -1.51 11.11
CA GLN A 36 -8.12 -2.90 11.55
C GLN A 36 -6.96 -3.40 12.42
N CYS A 37 -5.72 -3.04 12.09
CA CYS A 37 -4.56 -3.35 12.93
C CYS A 37 -4.42 -2.38 14.11
N ASN A 38 -5.11 -1.24 14.06
CA ASN A 38 -4.98 -0.14 14.99
C ASN A 38 -3.50 0.30 15.17
N CYS A 39 -2.77 0.35 14.05
CA CYS A 39 -1.32 0.57 13.96
C CYS A 39 -0.96 1.40 12.72
N ALA A 40 0.13 2.16 12.81
CA ALA A 40 0.67 2.93 11.68
C ALA A 40 1.82 2.18 10.98
N TYR A 41 1.82 2.22 9.65
CA TYR A 41 2.83 1.62 8.78
C TYR A 41 3.46 2.69 7.89
N ARG A 42 4.73 2.53 7.50
CA ARG A 42 5.31 3.40 6.49
C ARG A 42 4.77 3.03 5.12
N TYR A 43 4.75 3.98 4.20
CA TYR A 43 4.35 3.71 2.81
C TYR A 43 5.20 2.62 2.14
N ASP A 44 6.48 2.55 2.50
CA ASP A 44 7.42 1.54 1.99
C ASP A 44 7.07 0.11 2.46
N ASP A 45 6.34 -0.03 3.58
CA ASP A 45 5.93 -1.32 4.13
C ASP A 45 4.56 -1.78 3.60
N LEU A 46 3.88 -0.95 2.81
CA LEU A 46 2.58 -1.27 2.27
C LEU A 46 2.69 -2.18 1.05
N ILE A 47 1.74 -3.10 0.95
CA ILE A 47 1.62 -4.03 -0.16
C ILE A 47 0.82 -3.36 -1.28
N ASP A 48 1.43 -3.15 -2.44
CA ASP A 48 0.74 -2.67 -3.65
C ASP A 48 0.18 -3.86 -4.45
N LYS A 49 -1.13 -4.02 -4.45
CA LYS A 49 -1.85 -5.07 -5.21
C LYS A 49 -1.66 -4.95 -6.72
N ALA A 50 -1.37 -3.76 -7.24
CA ALA A 50 -1.04 -3.58 -8.66
C ALA A 50 0.33 -4.21 -9.00
N GLU A 51 1.25 -4.22 -8.04
CA GLU A 51 2.53 -4.94 -8.19
C GLU A 51 2.33 -6.46 -8.07
N LEU A 52 1.45 -6.91 -7.17
CA LEU A 52 1.07 -8.33 -7.08
C LEU A 52 0.41 -8.86 -8.37
N GLY A 53 -0.47 -8.08 -9.00
CA GLY A 53 -1.17 -8.46 -10.23
C GLY A 53 -0.30 -8.41 -11.49
N SER A 54 0.83 -7.70 -11.44
CA SER A 54 1.79 -7.60 -12.55
C SER A 54 2.77 -8.78 -12.60
N GLY A 55 2.63 -9.76 -11.69
CA GLY A 55 3.41 -11.00 -11.60
C GLY A 55 3.26 -11.99 -12.77
N LYS A 56 2.90 -11.55 -13.99
CA LYS A 56 3.24 -12.31 -15.20
C LYS A 56 4.68 -11.98 -15.61
N ARG A 57 5.65 -12.57 -14.91
CA ARG A 57 6.83 -13.26 -15.48
C ARG A 57 7.83 -13.60 -14.39
N GLY A 58 8.10 -14.90 -14.27
CA GLY A 58 9.28 -15.38 -13.57
C GLY A 58 10.56 -14.76 -14.13
N TYR A 59 11.42 -14.40 -13.19
CA TYR A 59 12.86 -14.14 -13.34
C TYR A 59 13.40 -14.64 -12.00
N ARG A 60 14.30 -15.62 -11.85
CA ARG A 60 15.21 -16.35 -12.74
C ARG A 60 15.73 -17.54 -11.89
N HIS A 61 16.04 -18.67 -12.50
CA HIS A 61 17.15 -19.53 -12.04
C HIS A 61 17.95 -19.93 -13.27
#